data_AF-A0A7C6XPE3-F1
#
_entry.id   AF-A0A7C6XPE3-F1
#
_cell.length_a   1.000
_cell.length_b   1.000
_cell.length_c   1.000
_cell.angle_alpha   90.00
_cell.angle_beta   90.00
_cell.angle_gamma   90.00
#
_symmetry.space_group_name_H-M   'P 1'
#
loop_
_entity.id
_entity.type
_entity.pdbx_description
1 polymer ?
#
loop_
_entity_poly.entity_id
_entity_poly.type
_entity_poly.pdbx_seq_one_letter_code
_entity_poly.pdbx_strand_id
1 'polypeptide(L)'
;MMINRVGQVVLAYLAWIISSVLAFYVAFKTWEAVMAVYVALRLNPWSYTAVSNFTIVILVIVGLSVVVYLEHLYSQGATDGRLWRRFAVGTLMEAAIGAVALAVLAFVR
;
A
#
# COMPACT_ATOMS: atom_id res chain seq x y z
N MET A 1 -24.17 25.77 -0.04
CA MET A 1 -22.75 25.54 0.33
C MET A 1 -22.49 24.26 1.13
N MET A 2 -23.41 23.73 1.96
CA MET A 2 -23.21 22.46 2.69
C MET A 2 -23.10 21.21 1.78
N ILE A 3 -23.84 21.16 0.67
CA ILE A 3 -23.83 20.01 -0.27
C ILE A 3 -22.44 19.74 -0.85
N ASN A 4 -21.66 20.79 -1.14
CA ASN A 4 -20.29 20.64 -1.66
C ASN A 4 -19.32 20.07 -0.61
N ARG A 5 -19.52 20.38 0.69
CA ARG A 5 -18.68 19.83 1.76
C ARG A 5 -18.94 18.35 2.00
N VAL A 6 -20.22 17.94 2.00
CA VAL A 6 -20.58 16.53 2.16
C VAL A 6 -20.05 15.71 0.99
N GLY A 7 -20.19 16.21 -0.25
CA GLY A 7 -19.64 15.54 -1.44
C GLY A 7 -18.11 15.37 -1.40
N GLN A 8 -17.37 16.38 -0.94
CA GLN A 8 -15.91 16.30 -0.81
C GLN A 8 -15.45 15.30 0.26
N VAL A 9 -16.18 15.19 1.37
CA VAL A 9 -15.90 14.20 2.42
C VAL A 9 -16.16 12.78 1.89
N VAL A 10 -17.27 12.56 1.20
CA VAL A 10 -17.58 11.25 0.59
C VAL A 10 -16.51 10.86 -0.43
N LEU A 11 -16.07 11.79 -1.28
CA LEU A 11 -14.99 11.54 -2.23
C LEU A 11 -13.66 11.20 -1.56
N ALA A 12 -13.33 11.82 -0.43
CA ALA A 12 -12.13 11.50 0.33
C ALA A 12 -12.16 10.07 0.89
N TYR A 13 -13.31 9.63 1.42
CA TYR A 13 -13.47 8.26 1.91
C TYR A 13 -13.45 7.23 0.77
N LEU A 14 -14.03 7.54 -0.39
CA LEU A 14 -13.92 6.67 -1.57
C LEU A 14 -12.47 6.55 -2.05
N ALA A 15 -11.76 7.66 -2.14
CA ALA A 15 -10.33 7.69 -2.48
C ALA A 15 -9.50 6.90 -1.45
N TRP A 16 -9.84 7.00 -0.17
CA TRP A 16 -9.22 6.25 0.92
C TRP A 16 -9.45 4.74 0.79
N ILE A 17 -10.69 4.30 0.52
CA ILE A 17 -11.00 2.88 0.33
C ILE A 17 -10.20 2.31 -0.85
N ILE A 18 -10.18 3.03 -1.98
CA ILE A 18 -9.44 2.60 -3.18
C ILE A 18 -7.95 2.48 -2.88
N SER A 19 -7.37 3.48 -2.22
CA SER A 19 -5.94 3.46 -1.87
C SER A 19 -5.64 2.37 -0.84
N SER A 20 -6.53 2.13 0.12
CA SER A 20 -6.37 1.04 1.10
C SER A 20 -6.32 -0.33 0.42
N VAL A 21 -7.21 -0.58 -0.54
CA VAL A 21 -7.18 -1.81 -1.34
C VAL A 21 -5.87 -1.93 -2.12
N LEU A 22 -5.39 -0.82 -2.70
CA LEU A 22 -4.12 -0.78 -3.40
C LEU A 22 -2.93 -1.05 -2.47
N ALA A 23 -2.90 -0.47 -1.27
CA ALA A 23 -1.89 -0.71 -0.25
C ALA A 23 -1.81 -2.19 0.14
N PHE A 24 -2.96 -2.85 0.37
CA PHE A 24 -3.00 -4.28 0.66
C PHE A 24 -2.50 -5.13 -0.52
N TYR A 25 -2.89 -4.76 -1.74
CA TYR A 25 -2.38 -5.43 -2.94
C TYR A 25 -0.86 -5.30 -3.06
N VAL A 26 -0.31 -4.11 -2.85
CA VAL A 26 1.14 -3.84 -2.88
C VAL A 26 1.86 -4.61 -1.77
N ALA A 27 1.31 -4.65 -0.56
CA ALA A 27 1.86 -5.43 0.54
C ALA A 27 1.92 -6.93 0.19
N PHE A 28 0.85 -7.47 -0.40
CA PHE A 28 0.82 -8.86 -0.84
C PHE A 28 1.88 -9.16 -1.92
N LYS A 29 2.02 -8.27 -2.92
CA LYS A 29 3.07 -8.40 -3.95
C LYS A 29 4.48 -8.27 -3.39
N THR A 30 4.66 -7.43 -2.37
CA THR A 30 5.93 -7.31 -1.68
C THR A 30 6.27 -8.59 -0.93
N TRP A 31 5.30 -9.20 -0.23
CA TRP A 31 5.50 -10.50 0.42
C TRP A 31 5.89 -11.59 -0.59
N GLU A 32 5.17 -11.69 -1.72
CA GLU A 32 5.52 -12.62 -2.80
C GLU A 32 6.95 -12.39 -3.31
N ALA A 33 7.35 -11.12 -3.50
CA ALA A 33 8.69 -10.76 -3.96
C ALA A 33 9.77 -11.19 -2.97
N VAL A 34 9.56 -10.97 -1.67
CA VAL A 34 10.51 -11.38 -0.62
C VAL A 34 10.65 -12.90 -0.58
N MET A 35 9.54 -13.64 -0.68
CA MET A 35 9.58 -15.11 -0.71
C MET A 35 10.24 -15.64 -1.99
N ALA A 36 10.00 -15.03 -3.15
CA ALA A 36 10.66 -15.39 -4.39
C ALA A 36 12.18 -15.20 -4.29
N VAL A 37 12.64 -14.07 -3.76
CA VAL A 37 14.07 -13.81 -3.50
C VAL A 37 14.65 -14.84 -2.53
N TYR A 38 13.92 -15.17 -1.47
CA TYR A 38 14.34 -16.17 -0.49
C TYR A 38 14.62 -17.53 -1.15
N VAL A 39 13.72 -17.97 -2.04
CA VAL A 39 13.85 -19.22 -2.79
C VAL A 39 15.00 -19.14 -3.79
N ALA A 40 15.15 -18.03 -4.51
CA ALA A 40 16.20 -17.85 -5.51
C ALA A 40 17.60 -17.85 -4.91
N LEU A 41 17.76 -17.31 -3.70
CA LEU A 41 19.01 -17.37 -2.92
C LEU A 41 19.27 -18.73 -2.28
N ARG A 42 18.36 -19.71 -2.45
CA ARG A 42 18.44 -21.07 -1.87
C ARG A 42 18.69 -21.05 -0.37
N LEU A 43 18.03 -20.13 0.33
CA LEU A 43 18.13 -20.02 1.78
C LEU A 43 17.53 -21.26 2.47
N ASN A 44 17.87 -21.41 3.75
CA ASN A 44 17.53 -22.60 4.53
C ASN A 44 16.00 -22.89 4.51
N PRO A 45 15.55 -24.08 4.08
CA PRO A 45 14.12 -24.38 4.02
C PRO A 45 13.44 -24.41 5.40
N TRP A 46 14.18 -24.75 6.47
CA TRP A 46 13.65 -24.82 7.83
C TRP A 46 13.22 -23.46 8.38
N SER A 47 13.82 -22.37 7.89
CA SER A 47 13.45 -20.99 8.26
C SER A 47 12.43 -20.34 7.32
N TYR A 48 12.02 -21.00 6.24
CA TYR A 48 11.09 -20.43 5.24
C TYR A 48 9.78 -19.94 5.89
N THR A 49 9.14 -20.79 6.69
CA THR A 49 7.87 -20.46 7.36
C THR A 49 8.04 -19.32 8.36
N ALA A 50 9.16 -19.30 9.10
CA ALA A 50 9.44 -18.24 10.06
C ALA A 50 9.62 -16.88 9.37
N VAL A 51 10.38 -16.86 8.26
CA VAL A 51 10.60 -15.63 7.47
C VAL A 51 9.31 -15.15 6.81
N SER A 52 8.50 -16.06 6.27
CA SER A 52 7.18 -15.73 5.71
C SER A 52 6.26 -15.07 6.75
N ASN A 53 6.11 -15.71 7.92
CA ASN A 53 5.24 -15.21 8.99
C ASN A 53 5.74 -13.89 9.57
N PHE A 54 7.06 -13.72 9.70
CA PHE A 54 7.61 -12.47 10.19
C PHE A 54 7.41 -11.33 9.18
N THR A 55 7.63 -11.62 7.89
CA THR A 55 7.45 -10.65 6.81
C THR A 55 6.00 -10.20 6.71
N ILE A 56 5.03 -11.13 6.78
CA ILE A 56 3.61 -10.75 6.68
C ILE A 56 3.17 -9.88 7.87
N VAL A 57 3.66 -10.17 9.09
CA VAL A 57 3.37 -9.35 10.28
C VAL A 57 3.90 -7.92 10.11
N ILE A 58 5.14 -7.77 9.63
CA ILE A 58 5.73 -6.44 9.35
C ILE A 58 4.89 -5.71 8.30
N LEU A 59 4.55 -6.38 7.20
CA LEU A 59 3.79 -5.78 6.11
C LEU A 59 2.37 -5.37 6.54
N VAL A 60 1.74 -6.12 7.45
CA VAL A 60 0.44 -5.73 8.03
C VAL A 60 0.60 -4.47 8.87
N ILE A 61 1.61 -4.39 9.74
CA ILE A 61 1.85 -3.19 10.58
C ILE A 61 2.13 -1.96 9.72
N VAL A 62 3.00 -2.10 8.71
CA VAL A 62 3.32 -1.02 7.77
C VAL A 62 2.09 -0.64 6.94
N GLY A 63 1.36 -1.62 6.42
CA GLY A 63 0.14 -1.41 5.63
C GLY A 63 -0.93 -0.65 6.41
N LEU A 64 -1.18 -1.04 7.68
CA LEU A 64 -2.10 -0.30 8.55
C LEU A 64 -1.64 1.14 8.80
N SER A 65 -0.34 1.35 9.01
CA SER A 65 0.22 2.69 9.18
C SER A 65 0.00 3.56 7.95
N VAL A 66 0.17 2.99 6.75
CA VAL A 66 -0.11 3.66 5.47
C VAL A 66 -1.60 3.97 5.34
N VAL A 67 -2.49 3.03 5.63
CA VAL A 67 -3.95 3.23 5.56
C VAL A 67 -4.40 4.37 6.47
N VAL A 68 -3.92 4.43 7.71
CA VAL A 68 -4.22 5.52 8.66
C VAL A 68 -3.66 6.85 8.16
N TYR A 69 -2.43 6.84 7.63
CA TYR A 69 -1.81 8.03 7.06
C TYR A 69 -2.60 8.57 5.86
N LEU A 70 -3.07 7.69 4.97
CA LEU A 70 -3.86 8.07 3.80
C LEU A 70 -5.23 8.66 4.18
N GLU A 71 -5.87 8.12 5.22
CA GLU A 71 -7.11 8.70 5.76
C GLU A 71 -6.88 10.15 6.19
N HIS A 72 -5.82 10.38 6.97
CA HIS A 72 -5.45 11.71 7.43
C HIS A 72 -5.09 12.64 6.25
N LEU A 73 -4.34 12.12 5.27
CA LEU A 73 -3.91 12.88 4.10
C LEU A 73 -5.11 13.33 3.25
N TYR A 74 -6.10 12.45 3.04
CA TYR A 74 -7.26 12.72 2.19
C TYR A 74 -8.34 13.53 2.91
N SER A 75 -8.56 13.31 4.20
CA SER A 75 -9.48 14.14 4.99
C SER A 75 -9.03 15.61 5.00
N GLN A 76 -7.74 15.88 5.25
CA GLN A 76 -7.18 17.23 5.09
C GLN A 76 -7.21 17.71 3.62
N GLY A 77 -7.01 16.81 2.67
CA GLY A 77 -7.11 17.13 1.24
C GLY A 77 -8.50 17.63 0.83
N ALA A 78 -9.55 17.07 1.42
CA ALA A 78 -10.92 17.51 1.22
C ALA A 78 -11.19 18.88 1.85
N THR A 79 -10.66 19.15 3.06
CA THR A 79 -10.82 20.47 3.70
C THR A 79 -10.09 21.59 2.95
N ASP A 80 -8.92 21.28 2.39
CA ASP A 80 -8.08 22.25 1.69
C ASP A 80 -8.44 22.40 0.19
N GLY A 81 -9.40 21.61 -0.31
CA GLY A 81 -9.72 21.55 -1.75
C GLY A 81 -8.61 20.97 -2.63
N ARG A 82 -7.62 20.28 -2.05
CA ARG A 82 -6.45 19.71 -2.74
C ARG A 82 -6.49 18.17 -2.82
N LEU A 83 -7.66 17.56 -2.65
CA LEU A 83 -7.87 16.12 -2.59
C LEU A 83 -7.20 15.38 -3.76
N TRP A 84 -7.43 15.81 -5.00
CA TRP A 84 -6.88 15.15 -6.19
C TRP A 84 -5.35 15.15 -6.24
N ARG A 85 -4.71 16.24 -5.82
CA ARG A 85 -3.25 16.31 -5.76
C ARG A 85 -2.71 15.36 -4.70
N ARG A 86 -3.34 15.30 -3.53
CA ARG A 86 -2.91 14.42 -2.45
C ARG A 86 -3.18 12.94 -2.78
N PHE A 87 -4.30 12.64 -3.43
CA PHE A 87 -4.61 11.32 -3.98
C PHE A 87 -3.56 10.88 -5.00
N ALA A 88 -3.25 11.73 -6.00
CA ALA A 88 -2.23 11.41 -6.99
C ALA A 88 -0.86 11.12 -6.36
N VAL A 89 -0.45 11.89 -5.33
CA VAL A 89 0.80 11.63 -4.61
C VAL A 89 0.76 10.30 -3.85
N GLY A 90 -0.33 10.03 -3.13
CA GLY A 90 -0.52 8.76 -2.41
C GLY A 90 -0.47 7.56 -3.35
N THR A 91 -1.26 7.59 -4.42
CA THR A 91 -1.29 6.53 -5.44
C THR A 91 0.05 6.39 -6.16
N LEU A 92 0.77 7.47 -6.45
CA LEU A 92 2.10 7.38 -7.06
C LEU A 92 3.11 6.69 -6.13
N MET A 93 3.05 6.96 -4.82
CA MET A 93 3.91 6.28 -3.85
C MET A 93 3.59 4.79 -3.76
N GLU A 94 2.31 4.43 -3.65
CA GLU A 94 1.86 3.03 -3.65
C GLU A 94 2.24 2.32 -4.95
N ALA A 95 2.03 2.97 -6.09
CA ALA A 95 2.39 2.44 -7.40
C ALA A 95 3.91 2.28 -7.55
N ALA A 96 4.71 3.19 -7.03
CA ALA A 96 6.17 3.08 -7.06
C ALA A 96 6.65 1.86 -6.24
N ILE A 97 6.12 1.67 -5.03
CA ILE A 97 6.45 0.50 -4.19
C ILE A 97 5.99 -0.79 -4.89
N GLY A 98 4.76 -0.80 -5.42
CA GLY A 98 4.21 -1.92 -6.17
C GLY A 98 5.04 -2.25 -7.42
N ALA A 99 5.48 -1.24 -8.17
CA ALA A 99 6.32 -1.42 -9.35
C ALA A 99 7.67 -2.04 -8.99
N VAL A 100 8.28 -1.65 -7.88
CA VAL A 100 9.52 -2.27 -7.37
C VAL A 100 9.28 -3.74 -7.04
N ALA A 101 8.22 -4.07 -6.29
CA ALA A 101 7.90 -5.46 -5.96
C ALA A 101 7.65 -6.31 -7.22
N LEU A 102 6.94 -5.78 -8.21
CA LEU A 102 6.70 -6.45 -9.49
C LEU A 102 7.98 -6.61 -10.31
N ALA A 103 8.86 -5.61 -10.33
CA ALA A 103 10.15 -5.70 -11.02
C ALA A 103 11.04 -6.78 -10.40
N VAL A 104 11.08 -6.89 -9.07
CA VAL A 104 11.77 -7.97 -8.37
C VAL A 104 11.19 -9.32 -8.75
N LEU A 105 9.86 -9.46 -8.73
CA LEU A 105 9.19 -10.71 -9.15
C LEU A 105 9.49 -11.10 -10.60
N ALA A 106 9.56 -10.12 -11.50
CA ALA A 106 9.86 -10.36 -12.91
C ALA A 106 11.32 -10.75 -13.14
N PHE A 107 12.26 -10.25 -12.31
CA PHE A 107 13.68 -10.57 -12.40
C PHE A 107 14.04 -11.92 -11.77
N VAL A 108 13.31 -12.32 -10.72
CA VAL A 108 13.62 -13.51 -9.92
C VAL A 108 12.92 -14.78 -10.44
N ARG A 109 11.87 -14.63 -11.24
CA ARG A 109 11.22 -15.73 -11.97
C ARG A 109 12.02 -16.13 -13.19
#